data_AF-G0HC71-F1
#
_entry.id   AF-G0HC71-F1
#
_cell.length_a   1.000
_cell.length_b   1.000
_cell.length_c   1.000
_cell.angle_alpha   90.00
_cell.angle_beta   90.00
_cell.angle_gamma   90.00
#
_symmetry.space_group_name_H-M   'P 1'
#
loop_
_entity.id
_entity.type
_entity.pdbx_description
1 polymer ?
#
loop_
_entity_poly.entity_id
_entity_poly.type
_entity_poly.pdbx_seq_one_letter_code
_entity_poly.pdbx_strand_id
1 'polypeptide(L)'
;MFFTIWGAPAILSQQGAEKLWLVGRIAKWLGTRQDRSVERERRLNADTASALRDDIEALWVDLEEEKARSSEREDRLQATIDTQMGYIEWETSWSRDVILMAAEHGWLPPLPKWHSFTEWRNHIRPDARHPPSER
;
A
#
# COMPACT_ATOMS: atom_id res chain seq x y z
N MET A 1 75.24 48.19 39.75
CA MET A 1 74.57 47.71 38.52
C MET A 1 73.46 46.77 38.92
N PHE A 2 72.22 47.26 39.02
CA PHE A 2 71.00 46.45 39.01
C PHE A 2 69.87 47.39 38.57
N PHE A 3 69.41 47.22 37.32
CA PHE A 3 68.23 47.89 36.78
C PHE A 3 67.00 47.08 37.22
N THR A 4 66.20 47.63 38.14
CA THR A 4 64.88 47.08 38.44
C THR A 4 63.91 47.54 37.35
N ILE A 5 63.78 46.72 36.32
CA ILE A 5 62.77 46.87 35.26
C ILE A 5 61.44 46.48 35.88
N TRP A 6 60.69 47.46 36.37
CA TRP A 6 59.32 47.29 36.82
C TRP A 6 58.44 48.34 36.14
N GLY A 7 58.06 48.05 34.90
CA GLY A 7 57.27 48.96 34.08
C GLY A 7 56.81 48.32 32.78
N ALA A 8 56.06 47.23 32.83
CA ALA A 8 55.43 46.67 31.62
C ALA A 8 54.20 45.74 31.78
N PRO A 9 53.44 45.63 32.90
CA PRO A 9 52.26 44.75 32.87
C PRO A 9 51.08 45.36 32.08
N ALA A 10 51.02 46.69 31.92
CA ALA A 10 49.86 47.34 31.29
C ALA A 10 49.83 47.23 29.75
N ILE A 11 51.00 47.26 29.08
CA ILE A 11 51.09 47.28 27.60
C ILE A 11 50.86 45.87 27.02
N LEU A 12 51.27 44.82 27.73
CA LEU A 12 51.00 43.43 27.35
C LEU A 12 49.54 43.02 27.60
N SER A 13 48.86 43.63 28.58
CA SER A 13 47.44 43.38 28.87
C SER A 13 46.51 43.93 27.78
N GLN A 14 46.84 45.07 27.17
CA GLN A 14 45.97 45.73 26.19
C GLN A 14 46.04 45.05 24.81
N GLN A 15 47.25 44.69 24.35
CA GLN A 15 47.44 43.95 23.09
C GLN A 15 47.02 42.47 23.17
N GLY A 16 47.15 41.84 24.36
CA GLY A 16 46.66 40.49 24.59
C GLY A 16 45.14 40.40 24.60
N ALA A 17 44.47 41.40 25.19
CA ALA A 17 43.01 41.49 25.21
C ALA A 17 42.40 41.71 23.82
N GLU A 18 43.01 42.54 22.96
CA GLU A 18 42.58 42.71 21.56
C GLU A 18 42.64 41.41 20.76
N LYS A 19 43.73 40.64 20.91
CA LYS A 19 43.88 39.35 20.24
C LYS A 19 42.87 38.30 20.75
N LEU A 20 42.65 38.23 22.06
CA LEU A 20 41.66 37.31 22.64
C LEU A 20 40.23 37.66 22.24
N TRP A 21 39.91 38.95 22.14
CA TRP A 21 38.61 39.41 21.65
C TRP A 21 38.38 39.03 20.17
N LEU A 22 39.42 39.14 19.34
CA LEU A 22 39.37 38.73 17.95
C LEU A 22 39.13 37.21 17.80
N VAL A 23 39.83 36.40 18.61
CA VAL A 23 39.66 34.94 18.65
C VAL A 23 38.25 34.57 19.10
N GLY A 24 37.70 35.25 20.11
CA GLY A 24 36.31 35.06 20.55
C GLY A 24 35.29 35.40 19.48
N ARG A 25 35.50 36.46 18.69
CA ARG A 25 34.65 36.81 17.54
C ARG A 25 34.70 35.77 16.43
N ILE A 26 35.89 35.26 16.12
CA ILE A 26 36.09 34.22 15.10
C ILE A 26 35.44 32.91 15.54
N ALA A 27 35.63 32.49 16.79
CA ALA A 27 35.00 31.30 17.36
C ALA A 27 33.46 31.43 17.34
N LYS A 28 32.92 32.59 17.73
CA LYS A 28 31.47 32.85 17.67
C LYS A 28 30.94 32.83 16.24
N TRP A 29 31.69 33.38 15.27
CA TRP A 29 31.32 33.36 13.86
C TRP A 29 31.34 31.96 13.26
N LEU A 30 32.34 31.15 13.57
CA LEU A 30 32.42 29.73 13.20
C LEU A 30 31.27 28.92 13.80
N GLY A 31 31.00 29.10 15.10
CA GLY A 31 29.85 28.48 15.78
C GLY A 31 28.52 28.86 15.12
N THR A 32 28.31 30.14 14.85
CA THR A 32 27.09 30.62 14.16
C THR A 32 26.97 30.03 12.74
N ARG A 33 28.08 29.76 12.05
CA ARG A 33 28.09 29.13 10.73
C ARG A 33 27.74 27.64 10.80
N GLN A 34 28.27 26.95 11.80
CA GLN A 34 28.00 25.54 12.06
C GLN A 34 26.55 25.32 12.52
N ASP A 35 26.03 26.21 13.38
CA ASP A 35 24.62 26.16 13.80
C ASP A 35 23.68 26.32 12.60
N ARG A 36 23.99 27.23 11.67
CA ARG A 36 23.20 27.41 10.43
C ARG A 36 23.26 26.20 9.50
N SER A 37 24.38 25.49 9.41
CA SER A 37 24.48 24.28 8.59
C SER A 37 23.70 23.13 9.23
N VAL A 38 23.80 22.96 10.56
CA VAL A 38 23.03 21.94 11.30
C VAL A 38 21.53 22.22 11.22
N GLU A 39 21.11 23.48 11.36
CA GLU A 39 19.72 23.89 11.21
C GLU A 39 19.19 23.60 9.80
N ARG A 40 20.00 23.85 8.77
CA ARG A 40 19.63 23.58 7.37
C ARG A 40 19.52 22.07 7.11
N GLU A 41 20.44 21.26 7.62
CA GLU A 41 20.35 19.80 7.54
C GLU A 41 19.12 19.25 8.26
N ARG A 42 18.80 19.77 9.46
CA ARG A 42 17.59 19.37 10.20
C ARG A 42 16.31 19.66 9.42
N ARG A 43 16.24 20.82 8.75
CA ARG A 43 15.08 21.18 7.90
C ARG A 43 14.98 20.25 6.69
N LEU A 44 16.08 20.01 5.98
CA LEU A 44 16.09 19.08 4.85
C LEU A 44 15.66 17.67 5.26
N ASN A 45 16.14 17.18 6.41
CA ASN A 45 15.74 15.88 6.93
C ASN A 45 14.26 15.87 7.34
N ALA A 46 13.75 16.94 7.94
CA ALA A 46 12.33 17.06 8.30
C ALA A 46 11.43 17.11 7.06
N ASP A 47 11.80 17.88 6.04
CA ASP A 47 11.07 17.98 4.78
C ASP A 47 11.08 16.64 4.04
N THR A 48 12.24 15.97 3.99
CA THR A 48 12.37 14.63 3.39
C THR A 48 11.56 13.59 4.15
N ALA A 49 11.57 13.62 5.49
CA ALA A 49 10.78 12.72 6.31
C ALA A 49 9.27 12.96 6.15
N SER A 50 8.85 14.22 5.98
CA SER A 50 7.46 14.56 5.68
C SER A 50 7.05 14.03 4.31
N ALA A 51 7.86 14.26 3.27
CA ALA A 51 7.57 13.77 1.93
C ALA A 51 7.49 12.23 1.89
N LEU A 52 8.43 11.53 2.53
CA LEU A 52 8.37 10.07 2.64
C LEU A 52 7.14 9.58 3.40
N ARG A 53 6.67 10.33 4.39
CA ARG A 53 5.46 9.99 5.13
C ARG A 53 4.21 10.13 4.26
N ASP A 54 4.13 11.21 3.48
CA ASP A 54 3.03 11.44 2.56
C ASP A 54 3.01 10.37 1.45
N ASP A 55 4.17 10.00 0.92
CA ASP A 55 4.31 8.91 -0.06
C ASP A 55 3.86 7.56 0.53
N ILE A 56 4.26 7.26 1.77
CA ILE A 56 3.84 6.03 2.46
C ILE A 56 2.33 6.02 2.64
N GLU A 57 1.73 7.14 3.06
CA GLU A 57 0.28 7.25 3.25
C GLU A 57 -0.47 7.05 1.93
N ALA A 58 0.00 7.65 0.83
CA ALA A 58 -0.55 7.43 -0.49
C ALA A 58 -0.48 5.96 -0.92
N LEU A 59 0.67 5.30 -0.71
CA LEU A 59 0.84 3.87 -1.02
C LEU A 59 -0.09 2.97 -0.19
N TRP A 60 -0.38 3.34 1.06
CA TRP A 60 -1.35 2.61 1.89
C TRP A 60 -2.77 2.72 1.36
N VAL A 61 -3.18 3.91 0.92
CA VAL A 61 -4.50 4.14 0.31
C VAL A 61 -4.61 3.33 -0.99
N ASP A 62 -3.61 3.43 -1.87
CA ASP A 62 -3.59 2.68 -3.14
C ASP A 62 -3.64 1.17 -2.90
N LEU A 63 -2.92 0.66 -1.89
CA LEU A 63 -2.93 -0.75 -1.54
C LEU A 63 -4.31 -1.21 -1.06
N GLU A 64 -4.99 -0.41 -0.24
CA GLU A 64 -6.32 -0.77 0.26
C GLU A 64 -7.36 -0.75 -0.86
N GLU A 65 -7.29 0.24 -1.76
CA GLU A 65 -8.14 0.29 -2.94
C GLU A 65 -7.89 -0.88 -3.90
N GLU A 66 -6.63 -1.28 -4.12
CA GLU A 66 -6.30 -2.43 -4.96
C GLU A 66 -6.78 -3.74 -4.32
N LYS A 67 -6.65 -3.90 -3.00
CA LYS A 67 -7.20 -5.05 -2.28
C LYS A 67 -8.71 -5.15 -2.43
N ALA A 68 -9.42 -4.04 -2.26
CA ALA A 68 -10.88 -4.00 -2.45
C ALA A 68 -11.27 -4.40 -3.87
N ARG A 69 -10.58 -3.85 -4.89
CA ARG A 69 -10.80 -4.21 -6.30
C ARG A 69 -10.43 -5.66 -6.62
N SER A 70 -9.39 -6.20 -5.99
CA SER A 70 -8.99 -7.61 -6.15
C SER A 70 -10.02 -8.54 -5.56
N SER A 71 -10.49 -8.28 -4.32
CA SER A 71 -11.54 -9.06 -3.68
C SER A 71 -12.80 -9.09 -4.53
N GLU A 72 -13.26 -7.94 -5.01
CA GLU A 72 -14.46 -7.88 -5.86
C GLU A 72 -14.28 -8.68 -7.17
N ARG A 73 -13.07 -8.66 -7.75
CA ARG A 73 -12.77 -9.46 -8.94
C ARG A 73 -12.78 -10.96 -8.64
N GLU A 74 -12.20 -11.37 -7.52
CA GLU A 74 -12.20 -12.76 -7.06
C GLU A 74 -13.63 -13.26 -6.83
N ASP A 75 -14.46 -12.49 -6.15
CA ASP A 75 -15.86 -12.84 -5.88
C ASP A 75 -16.65 -13.02 -7.19
N ARG A 76 -16.45 -12.12 -8.17
CA ARG A 76 -17.09 -12.24 -9.50
C ARG A 76 -16.62 -13.48 -10.27
N LEU A 77 -15.34 -13.80 -10.19
CA LEU A 77 -14.78 -15.00 -10.82
C LEU A 77 -15.33 -16.26 -10.16
N GLN A 78 -15.38 -16.29 -8.83
CA GLN A 78 -15.92 -17.42 -8.08
C GLN A 78 -17.40 -17.64 -8.41
N ALA A 79 -18.23 -16.58 -8.44
CA ALA A 79 -19.63 -16.69 -8.83
C ALA A 79 -19.81 -17.22 -10.27
N THR A 80 -18.90 -16.84 -11.18
CA THR A 80 -18.90 -17.36 -12.55
C THR A 80 -18.58 -18.85 -12.58
N ILE A 81 -17.55 -19.28 -11.83
CA ILE A 81 -17.16 -20.69 -11.69
C ILE A 81 -18.32 -21.49 -11.09
N ASP A 82 -18.93 -21.03 -10.01
CA ASP A 82 -20.06 -21.71 -9.35
C ASP A 82 -21.26 -21.87 -10.28
N THR A 83 -21.48 -20.91 -11.17
CA THR A 83 -22.54 -20.98 -12.18
C THR A 83 -22.21 -22.06 -13.23
N GLN A 84 -20.97 -22.11 -13.71
CA GLN A 84 -20.53 -23.12 -14.69
C GLN A 84 -20.53 -24.52 -14.09
N MET A 85 -20.02 -24.68 -12.87
CA MET A 85 -20.03 -25.95 -12.14
C MET A 85 -21.46 -26.45 -11.91
N GLY A 86 -22.37 -25.56 -11.52
CA GLY A 86 -23.79 -25.93 -11.38
C GLY A 86 -24.42 -26.43 -12.68
N TYR A 87 -23.99 -25.93 -13.85
CA TYR A 87 -24.47 -26.47 -15.12
C TYR A 87 -23.89 -27.86 -15.40
N ILE A 88 -22.60 -28.09 -15.11
CA ILE A 88 -21.96 -29.41 -15.26
C ILE A 88 -22.66 -30.45 -14.36
N GLU A 89 -22.94 -30.09 -13.10
CA GLU A 89 -23.69 -30.95 -12.18
C GLU A 89 -25.09 -31.28 -12.71
N TRP A 90 -25.78 -30.27 -13.27
CA TRP A 90 -27.09 -30.49 -13.89
C TRP A 90 -27.01 -31.40 -15.13
N GLU A 91 -26.05 -31.17 -16.02
CA GLU A 91 -25.82 -31.96 -17.24
C GLU A 91 -25.48 -33.41 -16.91
N THR A 92 -24.63 -33.62 -15.92
CA THR A 92 -24.23 -34.96 -15.47
C THR A 92 -25.39 -35.70 -14.80
N SER A 93 -26.19 -35.02 -13.97
CA SER A 93 -27.41 -35.59 -13.38
C SER A 93 -28.43 -35.96 -14.45
N TRP A 94 -28.71 -35.05 -15.41
CA TRP A 94 -29.63 -35.33 -16.50
C TRP A 94 -29.18 -36.55 -17.32
N SER A 95 -27.90 -36.64 -17.63
CA SER A 95 -27.34 -37.76 -18.39
C SER A 95 -27.48 -39.08 -17.65
N ARG A 96 -27.22 -39.07 -16.34
CA ARG A 96 -27.44 -40.22 -15.46
C ARG A 96 -28.91 -40.66 -15.47
N ASP A 97 -29.83 -39.72 -15.33
CA ASP A 97 -31.27 -40.01 -15.28
C ASP A 97 -31.78 -40.59 -16.61
N VAL A 98 -31.27 -40.08 -17.74
CA VAL A 98 -31.55 -40.64 -19.07
C VAL A 98 -31.05 -42.09 -19.20
N ILE A 99 -29.84 -42.38 -18.73
CA ILE A 99 -29.28 -43.74 -18.76
C ILE A 99 -30.11 -44.69 -17.89
N LEU A 100 -30.49 -44.27 -16.68
CA LEU A 100 -31.34 -45.06 -15.79
C LEU A 100 -32.71 -45.32 -16.41
N MET A 101 -33.35 -44.28 -16.96
CA MET A 101 -34.62 -44.42 -17.65
C MET A 101 -34.53 -45.38 -18.84
N ALA A 102 -33.46 -45.30 -19.62
CA ALA A 102 -33.21 -46.21 -20.73
C ALA A 102 -33.03 -47.66 -20.27
N ALA A 103 -32.41 -47.88 -19.12
CA ALA A 103 -32.24 -49.22 -18.54
C ALA A 103 -33.55 -49.78 -17.96
N GLU A 104 -34.37 -48.93 -17.32
CA GLU A 104 -35.60 -49.34 -16.64
C GLU A 104 -36.80 -49.51 -17.58
N HIS A 105 -36.93 -48.62 -18.55
CA HIS A 105 -38.13 -48.52 -19.39
C HIS A 105 -37.81 -48.56 -20.89
N GLY A 106 -36.55 -48.67 -21.28
CA GLY A 106 -36.13 -48.51 -22.68
C GLY A 106 -36.31 -47.04 -23.13
N TRP A 107 -36.64 -46.84 -24.40
CA TRP A 107 -36.80 -45.50 -24.99
C TRP A 107 -38.20 -44.88 -24.81
N LEU A 108 -38.99 -45.41 -23.88
CA LEU A 108 -40.36 -44.97 -23.55
C LEU A 108 -40.42 -44.80 -22.03
N PRO A 109 -40.72 -43.63 -21.45
CA PRO A 109 -41.27 -42.36 -21.99
C PRO A 109 -40.27 -41.50 -22.80
N PRO A 110 -40.73 -40.40 -23.45
CA PRO A 110 -39.82 -39.48 -24.13
C PRO A 110 -38.74 -38.93 -23.20
N LEU A 111 -37.55 -38.70 -23.77
CA LEU A 111 -36.40 -38.17 -23.02
C LEU A 111 -36.76 -36.82 -22.38
N PRO A 112 -36.31 -36.57 -21.12
CA PRO A 112 -36.42 -35.26 -20.50
C PRO A 112 -35.75 -34.21 -21.38
N LYS A 113 -36.33 -33.00 -21.44
CA LYS A 113 -35.80 -31.93 -22.30
C LYS A 113 -34.39 -31.54 -21.87
N TRP A 114 -33.45 -31.54 -22.83
CA TRP A 114 -32.14 -30.95 -22.66
C TRP A 114 -32.22 -29.42 -22.79
N HIS A 115 -31.40 -28.72 -22.02
CA HIS A 115 -31.27 -27.27 -22.01
C HIS A 115 -29.82 -26.90 -22.26
N SER A 116 -29.57 -25.96 -23.16
CA SER A 116 -28.25 -25.32 -23.27
C SER A 116 -27.94 -24.52 -22.00
N PHE A 117 -26.67 -24.17 -21.78
CA PHE A 117 -26.24 -23.36 -20.62
C PHE A 117 -27.08 -22.09 -20.43
N THR A 118 -27.34 -21.37 -21.52
CA THR A 118 -28.14 -20.13 -21.49
C THR A 118 -29.58 -20.41 -21.08
N GLU A 119 -30.19 -21.47 -21.61
CA GLU A 119 -31.56 -21.85 -21.26
C GLU A 119 -31.66 -22.33 -19.81
N TRP A 120 -30.72 -23.17 -19.36
CA TRP A 120 -30.64 -23.64 -17.98
C TRP A 120 -30.50 -22.46 -17.00
N ARG A 121 -29.58 -21.53 -17.27
CA ARG A 121 -29.40 -20.33 -16.45
C ARG A 121 -30.66 -19.46 -16.40
N ASN A 122 -31.40 -19.37 -17.52
CA ASN A 122 -32.57 -18.49 -17.59
C ASN A 122 -33.86 -19.12 -17.04
N HIS A 123 -34.00 -20.45 -17.12
CA HIS A 123 -35.25 -21.15 -16.79
C HIS A 123 -35.17 -22.02 -15.54
N ILE A 124 -33.99 -22.57 -15.21
CA ILE A 124 -33.80 -23.54 -14.14
C ILE A 124 -33.10 -22.89 -12.93
N ARG A 125 -32.12 -22.01 -13.17
CA ARG A 125 -31.38 -21.29 -12.12
C ARG A 125 -31.51 -19.76 -12.25
N PRO A 126 -32.73 -19.20 -12.12
CA PRO A 126 -32.98 -17.78 -12.34
C PRO A 126 -32.24 -16.87 -11.33
N ASP A 127 -31.90 -17.40 -10.15
CA ASP A 127 -31.10 -16.81 -9.08
C ASP A 127 -29.65 -16.53 -9.50
N ALA A 128 -29.07 -17.30 -10.43
CA ALA A 128 -27.73 -17.05 -10.97
C ALA A 128 -27.64 -15.80 -11.88
N ARG A 129 -28.76 -15.10 -12.13
CA ARG A 129 -28.77 -13.81 -12.83
C ARG A 129 -28.30 -12.64 -11.96
N HIS A 130 -28.39 -12.80 -10.64
CA HIS A 130 -27.90 -11.83 -9.68
C HIS A 130 -26.85 -12.55 -8.83
N PRO A 131 -25.54 -12.33 -9.04
CA PRO A 131 -24.57 -12.70 -8.01
C PRO A 131 -25.07 -12.08 -6.70
N PRO A 132 -25.00 -12.78 -5.55
CA PRO A 132 -25.52 -12.27 -4.29
C PRO A 132 -24.91 -10.90 -4.02
N SER A 133 -25.67 -9.85 -4.33
CA SER A 133 -25.29 -8.48 -4.07
C SER A 133 -25.44 -8.26 -2.57
N GLU A 134 -24.34 -7.98 -1.91
CA GLU A 134 -24.24 -7.26 -0.63
C GLU A 134 -25.04 -7.85 0.53
N ARG A 135 -24.34 -8.57 1.40
CA ARG A 135 -24.66 -8.63 2.84
C ARG A 135 -23.48 -8.11 3.63
#